data_AF-A0A380GKD5-F1
#
_entry.id   AF-A0A380GKD5-F1
#
_cell.length_a   1.000
_cell.length_b   1.000
_cell.length_c   1.000
_cell.angle_alpha   90.00
_cell.angle_beta   90.00
_cell.angle_gamma   90.00
#
_symmetry.space_group_name_H-M   'P 1'
#
loop_
_entity.id
_entity.type
_entity.pdbx_description
1 polymer ?
#
loop_
_entity_poly.entity_id
_entity_poly.type
_entity_poly.pdbx_seq_one_letter_code
_entity_poly.pdbx_strand_id
1 'polypeptide(L)' 'MLQSLIIGMNQEKGEAVAKRIEGMGGKAIFIVANVIDKKAVEKAKTIVHNTFGKIDILINGAGENHP' A
#
# COMPACT_ATOMS: atom_id res chain seq x y z
N MET A 1 -17.38 -5.02 0.36
CA MET A 1 -16.44 -4.48 1.36
C MET A 1 -15.19 -4.02 0.63
N LEU A 2 -14.81 -2.76 0.76
CA LEU A 2 -13.63 -2.22 0.07
C LEU A 2 -12.35 -2.74 0.72
N GLN A 3 -11.41 -3.17 -0.12
CA GLN A 3 -10.09 -3.63 0.27
C GLN A 3 -9.07 -2.64 -0.26
N SER A 4 -8.16 -2.20 0.60
CA SER A 4 -7.16 -1.20 0.26
C SER A 4 -5.77 -1.71 0.57
N LEU A 5 -4.85 -1.42 -0.32
CA LEU A 5 -3.44 -1.68 -0.12
C LEU A 5 -2.70 -0.36 -0.17
N ILE A 6 -1.88 -0.11 0.84
CA ILE A 6 -1.12 1.11 0.97
C ILE A 6 0.36 0.75 0.89
N ILE A 7 1.11 1.45 0.05
CA ILE A 7 2.56 1.29 -0.08
C ILE A 7 3.23 2.62 0.27
N GLY A 8 4.30 2.57 1.06
CA GLY A 8 5.11 3.73 1.38
C GLY A 8 6.36 3.35 2.17
N MET A 9 7.17 4.34 2.55
CA MET A 9 8.43 4.09 3.26
C MET A 9 8.32 4.25 4.78
N ASN A 10 7.31 4.97 5.28
CA ASN A 10 7.12 5.19 6.71
C ASN A 10 6.10 4.21 7.29
N GLN A 11 6.59 3.24 8.06
CA GLN A 11 5.77 2.18 8.64
C GLN A 11 4.69 2.69 9.59
N GLU A 12 5.05 3.56 10.53
CA GLU A 12 4.11 4.09 11.53
C GLU A 12 2.95 4.84 10.87
N LYS A 13 3.26 5.75 9.95
CA LYS A 13 2.23 6.51 9.20
C LYS A 13 1.36 5.58 8.35
N GLY A 14 1.98 4.59 7.71
CA GLY A 14 1.29 3.62 6.87
C GLY A 14 0.30 2.75 7.64
N GLU A 15 0.75 2.18 8.75
CA GLU A 15 -0.08 1.37 9.65
C GLU A 15 -1.20 2.21 10.29
N ALA A 16 -0.96 3.46 10.64
CA ALA A 16 -1.99 4.36 11.14
C ALA A 16 -3.11 4.59 10.10
N VAL A 17 -2.77 4.72 8.81
CA VAL A 17 -3.76 4.83 7.75
C VAL A 17 -4.54 3.52 7.58
N ALA A 18 -3.87 2.37 7.61
CA ALA A 18 -4.53 1.06 7.53
C ALA A 18 -5.55 0.89 8.66
N LYS A 19 -5.15 1.16 9.92
CA LYS A 19 -6.05 1.12 11.08
C LYS A 19 -7.24 2.06 10.94
N ARG A 20 -7.06 3.25 10.37
CA ARG A 20 -8.16 4.19 10.13
C ARG A 20 -9.17 3.63 9.12
N ILE A 21 -8.70 3.00 8.05
CA ILE A 21 -9.58 2.36 7.06
C ILE A 21 -10.36 1.20 7.70
N GLU A 22 -9.69 0.39 8.52
CA GLU A 22 -10.32 -0.70 9.27
C GLU A 22 -11.38 -0.18 10.25
N GLY A 23 -11.09 0.92 10.97
CA GLY A 23 -12.03 1.58 11.86
C GLY A 23 -13.28 2.15 11.16
N MET A 24 -13.21 2.37 9.84
CA MET A 24 -14.34 2.77 9.00
C MET A 24 -15.09 1.57 8.39
N GLY A 25 -14.74 0.34 8.76
CA GLY A 25 -15.35 -0.90 8.26
C GLY A 25 -14.76 -1.42 6.95
N GLY A 26 -13.64 -0.85 6.49
CA GLY A 26 -12.86 -1.37 5.37
C GLY A 26 -11.88 -2.46 5.78
N LYS A 27 -11.15 -3.00 4.82
CA LYS A 27 -9.96 -3.84 5.06
C LYS A 27 -8.74 -3.18 4.46
N ALA A 28 -7.64 -3.11 5.20
CA ALA A 28 -6.42 -2.53 4.67
C ALA A 28 -5.15 -3.24 5.16
N ILE A 29 -4.15 -3.32 4.29
CA ILE A 29 -2.78 -3.64 4.71
C ILE A 29 -1.81 -2.55 4.25
N PHE A 30 -0.75 -2.37 5.03
CA PHE A 30 0.37 -1.52 4.67
C PHE A 30 1.59 -2.37 4.32
N ILE A 31 2.29 -2.01 3.24
CA ILE A 31 3.55 -2.63 2.84
C ILE A 31 4.63 -1.55 2.78
N VAL A 32 5.71 -1.75 3.54
CA VAL A 32 6.91 -0.92 3.41
C VAL A 32 7.60 -1.25 2.09
N ALA A 33 7.66 -0.28 1.17
CA ALA A 33 8.48 -0.38 -0.03
C ALA A 33 8.85 1.01 -0.57
N ASN A 34 10.07 1.11 -1.11
CA ASN A 34 10.46 2.25 -1.95
C ASN A 34 10.02 1.98 -3.38
N VAL A 35 9.17 2.84 -3.94
CA VAL A 35 8.58 2.66 -5.27
C VAL A 35 9.57 2.82 -6.43
N ILE A 36 10.76 3.40 -6.19
CA ILE A 36 11.84 3.46 -7.19
C ILE A 36 12.64 2.16 -7.25
N ASP A 37 12.55 1.29 -6.23
CA ASP A 37 13.16 -0.03 -6.24
C ASP A 37 12.21 -1.05 -6.87
N LYS A 38 12.51 -1.42 -8.12
CA LYS A 38 11.74 -2.40 -8.88
C LYS A 38 11.53 -3.72 -8.13
N LYS A 39 12.55 -4.23 -7.44
CA LYS A 39 12.44 -5.50 -6.70
C LYS A 39 11.51 -5.37 -5.51
N ALA A 40 11.52 -4.22 -4.83
CA ALA A 40 10.60 -3.94 -3.74
C ALA A 40 9.14 -3.87 -4.24
N VAL A 41 8.90 -3.23 -5.39
CA VAL A 41 7.58 -3.17 -6.02
C VAL A 41 7.10 -4.55 -6.48
N GLU A 42 7.97 -5.38 -7.05
CA GLU A 42 7.64 -6.75 -7.45
C GLU A 42 7.28 -7.63 -6.25
N LYS A 43 7.99 -7.50 -5.12
CA LYS A 43 7.63 -8.17 -3.87
C LYS A 43 6.28 -7.69 -3.34
N ALA A 44 6.03 -6.38 -3.34
CA ALA A 44 4.75 -5.82 -2.93
C ALA A 44 3.60 -6.37 -3.80
N LYS A 45 3.77 -6.40 -5.13
CA LYS A 45 2.82 -7.00 -6.08
C LYS A 45 2.48 -8.45 -5.71
N THR A 46 3.48 -9.27 -5.41
CA THR A 46 3.25 -10.67 -5.01
C THR A 46 2.42 -10.77 -3.73
N ILE A 47 2.73 -9.94 -2.73
CA ILE A 47 1.94 -9.88 -1.49
C ILE A 47 0.49 -9.47 -1.80
N VAL A 48 0.29 -8.40 -2.58
CA VAL A 48 -1.04 -7.91 -2.97
C VAL A 48 -1.88 -9.03 -3.60
N HIS A 49 -1.32 -9.73 -4.57
CA HIS A 49 -2.02 -10.79 -5.28
C HIS A 49 -2.36 -11.97 -4.38
N ASN A 50 -1.47 -12.33 -3.47
CA ASN A 50 -1.73 -13.42 -2.53
C ASN A 50 -2.76 -13.04 -1.45
N THR A 51 -2.84 -11.77 -1.04
CA THR A 51 -3.77 -11.31 -0.01
C THR A 51 -5.16 -10.99 -0.56
N PHE A 52 -5.23 -10.29 -1.70
CA PHE A 52 -6.48 -9.71 -2.21
C PHE A 52 -6.83 -10.14 -3.65
N GLY A 53 -5.93 -10.84 -4.33
CA GLY A 53 -6.16 -11.27 -5.71
C GLY A 53 -5.93 -10.13 -6.71
N LYS A 54 -6.91 -9.87 -7.57
CA LYS A 54 -6.77 -8.90 -8.67
C LYS A 54 -6.77 -7.45 -8.14
N ILE A 55 -5.97 -6.59 -8.76
CA ILE A 55 -6.01 -5.15 -8.55
C ILE A 55 -6.99 -4.55 -9.56
N ASP A 56 -8.01 -3.84 -9.05
CA ASP A 56 -8.98 -3.13 -9.90
C ASP A 56 -8.57 -1.67 -10.14
N ILE A 57 -7.95 -1.02 -9.15
CA ILE A 57 -7.58 0.40 -9.18
C ILE A 57 -6.14 0.56 -8.66
N LEU A 58 -5.31 1.31 -9.39
CA LEU A 58 -3.97 1.73 -8.98
C LEU A 58 -3.92 3.26 -8.88
N ILE A 59 -3.45 3.77 -7.75
CA ILE A 59 -3.23 5.21 -7.52
C ILE A 59 -1.75 5.44 -7.26
N ASN A 60 -1.06 6.12 -8.18
CA ASN A 60 0.34 6.51 -8.01
C ASN A 60 0.44 7.80 -7.21
N GLY A 61 0.34 7.70 -5.88
CA GLY A 61 0.40 8.84 -4.96
C GLY A 61 1.77 9.14 -4.36
N ALA A 62 2.77 8.27 -4.58
CA ALA A 62 4.12 8.49 -4.09
C ALA A 62 4.81 9.59 -4.93
N GLY A 63 5.38 10.57 -4.25
CA GLY A 63 6.14 11.66 -4.86
C GLY A 63 7.08 12.27 -3.84
N GLU A 64 8.15 12.87 -4.33
CA GLU A 64 9.11 13.65 -3.57
C GLU A 64 9.23 15.02 -4.23
N ASN A 65 9.33 16.07 -3.43
CA ASN A 65 9.73 17.38 -3.94
C ASN A 65 11.24 17.48 -3.80
N HIS A 66 11.95 17.21 -4.90
CA HIS A 66 13.36 17.56 -5.02
C HIS A 66 13.44 19.05 -5.42
N PRO A 67 14.06 19.93 -4.61
CA PRO A 67 14.30 21.32 -4.99
C PRO A 67 15.32 21.45 -6.13
#